data_AF-A0A961T215-F1
#
_entry.id   AF-A0A961T215-F1
#
_cell.length_a   1.000
_cell.length_b   1.000
_cell.length_c   1.000
_cell.angle_alpha   90.00
_cell.angle_beta   90.00
_cell.angle_gamma   90.00
#
_symmetry.space_group_name_H-M   'P 1'
#
loop_
_entity.id
_entity.type
_entity.pdbx_description
1 polymer ?
#
loop_
_entity_poly.entity_id
_entity_poly.type
_entity_poly.pdbx_seq_one_letter_code
_entity_poly.pdbx_strand_id
1 'polypeptide(L)'
;TGLSITLKLPEWKGPKDAPRSAARLGRHFERVIKQHELQHVKIAERYARKISSDLKKLKPEKSCWTMRSKAHDLIKVIKKQHINAQRAFDRRTLKQIKRLL
;
A
#
# COMPACT_ATOMS: atom_id res chain seq x y z
N THR A 1 19.63 -2.80 0.77
CA THR A 1 18.77 -1.60 0.77
C THR A 1 17.32 -2.04 0.86
N GLY A 2 16.70 -1.85 2.02
CA GLY A 2 15.40 -2.45 2.36
C GLY A 2 14.24 -1.48 2.15
N LEU A 3 13.18 -1.97 1.51
CA LEU A 3 11.87 -1.34 1.55
C LEU A 3 11.39 -1.34 3.02
N SER A 4 11.03 -0.17 3.56
CA SER A 4 10.41 -0.07 4.89
C SER A 4 8.92 0.18 4.73
N ILE A 5 8.11 -0.65 5.38
CA ILE A 5 6.65 -0.56 5.38
C ILE A 5 6.19 -0.51 6.82
N THR A 6 5.50 0.58 7.17
CA THR A 6 4.86 0.74 8.48
C THR A 6 3.36 0.62 8.31
N LEU A 7 2.77 -0.40 8.93
CA LEU A 7 1.32 -0.59 8.99
C LEU A 7 0.75 0.03 10.26
N LYS A 8 -0.36 0.76 10.12
CA LYS A 8 -1.18 1.22 11.24
C LYS A 8 -2.52 0.51 11.14
N LEU A 9 -2.84 -0.30 12.14
CA LEU A 9 -4.05 -1.11 12.17
C LEU A 9 -5.01 -0.58 13.24
N PRO A 10 -6.33 -0.65 13.01
CA PRO A 10 -7.29 -0.45 14.08
C PRO A 10 -7.22 -1.60 15.09
N GLU A 11 -7.66 -1.33 16.32
CA GLU A 11 -7.83 -2.31 17.38
C GLU A 11 -9.17 -2.05 18.06
N TRP A 12 -10.01 -3.09 18.21
CA TRP A 12 -11.23 -2.97 19.01
C TRP A 12 -10.92 -2.86 20.50
N LYS A 13 -11.24 -1.70 21.10
CA LYS A 13 -11.09 -1.44 22.55
C LYS A 13 -12.40 -1.27 23.31
N GLY A 14 -13.53 -1.71 22.73
CA GLY A 14 -14.84 -1.47 23.30
C GLY A 14 -15.00 -1.99 24.74
N PRO A 15 -15.99 -1.47 25.49
CA PRO A 15 -16.13 -1.73 26.91
C PRO A 15 -16.35 -3.23 27.20
N LYS A 16 -15.92 -3.69 28.39
CA LYS A 16 -15.91 -5.12 28.75
C LYS A 16 -17.31 -5.74 28.76
N ASP A 17 -18.32 -4.94 29.05
CA ASP A 17 -19.74 -5.26 29.10
C ASP A 17 -20.46 -5.03 27.77
N ALA A 18 -19.75 -4.71 26.68
CA ALA A 18 -20.35 -4.56 25.37
C ALA A 18 -21.14 -5.82 24.96
N PRO A 19 -22.35 -5.67 24.39
CA PRO A 19 -23.11 -6.81 23.89
C PRO A 19 -22.28 -7.66 22.93
N ARG A 20 -22.45 -8.99 22.99
CA ARG A 20 -21.71 -9.93 22.13
C ARG A 20 -21.80 -9.60 20.64
N SER A 21 -22.94 -9.06 20.20
CA SER A 21 -23.17 -8.58 18.83
C SER A 21 -22.23 -7.42 18.46
N ALA A 22 -22.11 -6.41 19.32
CA ALA A 22 -21.23 -5.27 19.11
C ALA A 22 -19.75 -5.69 19.09
N ALA A 23 -19.34 -6.52 20.04
CA ALA A 23 -17.96 -7.04 20.07
C ALA A 23 -17.61 -7.88 18.82
N ARG A 24 -18.59 -8.63 18.28
CA ARG A 24 -18.43 -9.39 17.03
C ARG A 24 -18.29 -8.47 15.83
N LEU A 25 -19.11 -7.42 15.74
CA LEU A 25 -19.03 -6.42 14.68
C LEU A 25 -17.67 -5.71 14.68
N GLY A 26 -17.20 -5.26 15.85
CA GLY A 26 -15.90 -4.62 16.00
C GLY A 26 -14.73 -5.48 15.54
N ARG A 27 -14.67 -6.74 16.00
CA ARG A 27 -13.65 -7.71 15.54
C ARG A 27 -13.75 -8.02 14.04
N HIS A 28 -14.98 -8.06 13.50
CA HIS A 28 -15.18 -8.28 12.09
C HIS A 28 -14.63 -7.12 11.26
N PHE A 29 -14.94 -5.88 11.65
CA PHE A 29 -14.44 -4.67 11.02
C PHE A 29 -12.92 -4.62 11.04
N GLU A 30 -12.30 -4.83 12.22
CA GLU A 30 -10.85 -4.87 12.38
C GLU A 30 -10.19 -5.86 11.42
N ARG A 31 -10.72 -7.09 11.33
CA ARG A 31 -10.20 -8.12 10.44
C ARG A 31 -10.28 -7.69 8.98
N VAL A 32 -11.37 -7.08 8.55
CA VAL A 32 -11.52 -6.65 7.15
C VAL A 32 -10.58 -5.50 6.82
N ILE A 33 -10.45 -4.51 7.70
CA ILE A 33 -9.49 -3.41 7.50
C ILE A 33 -8.05 -3.94 7.47
N LYS A 34 -7.67 -4.84 8.38
CA LYS A 34 -6.34 -5.47 8.35
C LYS A 34 -6.05 -6.16 7.02
N GLN A 35 -7.02 -6.89 6.47
CA GLN A 35 -6.88 -7.52 5.15
C GLN A 35 -6.76 -6.50 4.02
N HIS A 36 -7.48 -5.39 4.10
CA HIS A 36 -7.37 -4.27 3.16
C HIS A 36 -5.96 -3.65 3.20
N GLU A 37 -5.45 -3.30 4.38
CA GLU A 37 -4.11 -2.69 4.52
C GLU A 37 -2.99 -3.64 4.06
N LEU A 38 -3.13 -4.95 4.28
CA LEU A 38 -2.16 -5.94 3.78
C LEU A 38 -2.10 -6.00 2.25
N GLN A 39 -3.17 -5.63 1.54
CA GLN A 39 -3.11 -5.53 0.07
C GLN A 39 -2.32 -4.29 -0.36
N HIS A 40 -2.38 -3.19 0.39
CA HIS A 40 -1.54 -2.02 0.13
C HIS A 40 -0.06 -2.33 0.28
N VAL A 41 0.32 -3.18 1.24
CA VAL A 41 1.68 -3.73 1.37
C VAL A 41 2.10 -4.48 0.11
N LYS A 42 1.28 -5.42 -0.37
CA LYS A 42 1.58 -6.20 -1.58
C LYS A 42 1.74 -5.30 -2.81
N ILE A 43 0.91 -4.26 -2.94
CA ILE A 43 1.04 -3.26 -4.00
C ILE A 43 2.38 -2.53 -3.86
N ALA A 44 2.75 -2.06 -2.66
CA ALA A 44 4.02 -1.38 -2.44
C ALA A 44 5.24 -2.25 -2.79
N GLU A 45 5.26 -3.51 -2.34
CA GLU A 45 6.32 -4.48 -2.66
C GLU A 45 6.45 -4.73 -4.17
N ARG A 46 5.32 -4.87 -4.88
CA ARG A 46 5.31 -5.03 -6.34
C ARG A 46 5.98 -3.83 -7.03
N TYR A 47 5.64 -2.61 -6.62
CA TYR A 47 6.21 -1.42 -7.23
C TYR A 47 7.67 -1.17 -6.83
N ALA A 48 8.08 -1.55 -5.62
CA ALA A 48 9.49 -1.54 -5.23
C ALA A 48 10.33 -2.49 -6.08
N ARG A 49 9.84 -3.71 -6.33
CA ARG A 49 10.47 -4.66 -7.26
C ARG A 49 10.53 -4.11 -8.68
N LYS A 50 9.47 -3.46 -9.15
CA LYS A 50 9.45 -2.79 -10.47
C LYS A 50 10.50 -1.70 -10.57
N ILE A 51 10.63 -0.83 -9.57
CA ILE A 51 11.69 0.20 -9.53
C ILE A 51 13.07 -0.45 -9.65
N SER A 52 13.36 -1.48 -8.83
CA SER A 52 14.66 -2.15 -8.87
C SER A 52 14.94 -2.79 -10.24
N SER A 53 13.97 -3.51 -10.80
CA SER A 53 14.06 -4.11 -12.14
C SER A 53 14.33 -3.05 -13.22
N ASP A 54 13.56 -1.97 -13.23
CA ASP A 54 13.61 -1.01 -14.32
C ASP A 54 14.87 -0.11 -14.23
N LEU A 55 15.35 0.18 -13.02
CA LEU A 55 16.65 0.83 -12.82
C LEU A 55 17.80 0.00 -13.37
N LYS A 56 17.78 -1.32 -13.16
CA LYS A 56 18.81 -2.25 -13.70
C LYS A 56 18.83 -2.31 -15.23
N LYS A 57 17.74 -1.88 -15.88
CA LYS A 57 17.61 -1.87 -17.35
C LYS A 57 18.04 -0.55 -17.98
N LEU A 58 18.35 0.48 -17.18
CA LEU A 58 18.87 1.73 -17.73
C LEU A 58 20.21 1.49 -18.43
N LYS A 59 20.32 1.97 -19.66
CA LYS A 59 21.58 1.94 -20.40
C LYS A 59 22.58 2.91 -19.75
N PRO A 60 23.89 2.64 -19.88
CA PRO A 60 24.92 3.59 -19.48
C PRO A 60 24.71 4.95 -20.17
N GLU A 61 25.02 6.03 -19.47
CA GLU A 61 24.91 7.39 -19.97
C GLU A 61 26.27 8.07 -19.96
N LYS A 62 26.40 9.12 -20.78
CA LYS A 62 27.63 9.91 -20.93
C LYS A 62 28.14 10.58 -19.64
N SER A 63 27.28 10.74 -18.63
CA SER A 63 27.68 11.30 -17.34
C SER A 63 26.83 10.73 -16.19
N CYS A 64 27.41 10.71 -14.99
CA CYS A 64 26.70 10.35 -13.77
C CYS A 64 25.48 11.24 -13.52
N TRP A 65 25.53 12.52 -13.88
CA TRP A 65 24.43 13.48 -13.74
C TRP A 65 23.25 13.12 -14.64
N THR A 66 23.53 12.79 -15.91
CA THR A 66 22.50 12.34 -16.85
C THR A 66 21.86 11.04 -16.38
N MET A 67 22.67 10.08 -15.92
CA MET A 67 22.18 8.81 -15.37
C MET A 67 21.28 9.02 -14.14
N ARG A 68 21.72 9.87 -13.21
CA ARG A 68 20.94 10.21 -12.00
C ARG A 68 19.60 10.85 -12.36
N SER A 69 19.57 11.78 -13.32
CA SER A 69 18.32 12.41 -13.77
C SER A 69 17.36 11.36 -14.33
N LYS A 70 17.82 10.51 -15.25
CA LYS A 70 17.00 9.45 -15.86
C LYS A 70 16.46 8.46 -14.82
N ALA A 71 17.30 8.05 -13.87
CA ALA A 71 16.88 7.20 -12.76
C ALA A 71 15.80 7.86 -11.90
N HIS A 72 15.94 9.15 -11.61
CA HIS A 72 14.96 9.90 -10.82
C HIS A 72 13.62 10.04 -11.55
N ASP A 73 13.65 10.35 -12.84
CA ASP A 73 12.44 10.45 -13.67
C ASP A 73 11.69 9.12 -13.75
N LEU A 74 12.43 8.01 -13.96
CA LEU A 74 11.88 6.67 -13.94
C LEU A 74 11.20 6.36 -12.60
N ILE A 75 11.89 6.61 -11.48
CA ILE A 75 11.34 6.40 -10.13
C ILE A 75 10.07 7.24 -9.94
N LYS A 76 10.07 8.51 -10.36
CA LYS A 76 8.93 9.42 -10.24
C LYS A 76 7.70 8.89 -10.99
N VAL A 77 7.90 8.39 -12.22
CA VAL A 77 6.83 7.77 -13.02
C VAL A 77 6.27 6.53 -12.33
N ILE A 78 7.14 5.63 -11.85
CA ILE A 78 6.70 4.40 -11.19
C ILE A 78 6.00 4.70 -9.85
N LYS A 79 6.47 5.70 -9.09
CA LYS A 79 5.79 6.17 -7.86
C LYS A 79 4.38 6.69 -8.16
N LYS A 80 4.20 7.45 -9.25
CA LYS A 80 2.86 7.89 -9.68
C LYS A 80 1.94 6.71 -9.99
N GLN A 81 2.46 5.68 -10.67
CA GLN A 81 1.72 4.44 -10.95
C GLN A 81 1.36 3.69 -9.66
N HIS A 82 2.29 3.61 -8.70
CA HIS A 82 2.06 3.02 -7.38
C HIS A 82 0.90 3.71 -6.66
N ILE A 83 0.91 5.03 -6.55
CA ILE A 83 -0.16 5.82 -5.91
C ILE A 83 -1.51 5.58 -6.61
N ASN A 84 -1.51 5.56 -7.94
CA ASN A 84 -2.73 5.29 -8.71
C ASN A 84 -3.28 3.89 -8.46
N ALA A 85 -2.41 2.89 -8.31
CA ALA A 85 -2.82 1.51 -8.00
C ALA A 85 -3.42 1.39 -6.59
N GLN A 86 -2.84 2.08 -5.61
CA GLN A 86 -3.39 2.17 -4.24
C GLN A 86 -4.81 2.77 -4.28
N ARG A 87 -4.96 3.94 -4.90
CA ARG A 87 -6.26 4.62 -5.07
C ARG A 87 -7.28 3.78 -5.84
N ALA A 88 -6.83 3.02 -6.85
CA ALA A 88 -7.71 2.12 -7.60
C ALA A 88 -8.20 0.96 -6.73
N PHE A 89 -7.33 0.41 -5.87
CA PHE A 89 -7.71 -0.62 -4.91
C PHE A 89 -8.70 -0.07 -3.86
N ASP A 90 -8.45 1.13 -3.32
CA ASP A 90 -9.36 1.80 -2.40
C ASP A 90 -10.75 1.98 -3.00
N ARG A 91 -10.83 2.53 -4.22
CA ARG A 91 -12.12 2.73 -4.91
C ARG A 91 -12.89 1.43 -5.11
N ARG A 92 -12.21 0.33 -5.44
CA ARG A 92 -12.86 -0.98 -5.61
C ARG A 92 -13.37 -1.57 -4.29
N THR A 93 -12.66 -1.34 -3.19
CA THR A 93 -12.98 -1.94 -1.88
C THR A 93 -13.87 -1.05 -1.01
N LEU A 94 -14.00 0.24 -1.34
CA LEU A 94 -14.77 1.22 -0.58
C LEU A 94 -16.22 0.77 -0.32
N LYS A 95 -16.90 0.25 -1.36
CA LYS A 95 -18.29 -0.23 -1.22
C LYS A 95 -18.39 -1.39 -0.22
N GLN A 96 -17.41 -2.28 -0.20
CA GLN A 96 -17.39 -3.42 0.70
C GLN A 96 -17.13 -2.99 2.14
N ILE A 97 -16.19 -2.06 2.35
CA ILE A 97 -15.88 -1.52 3.69
C ILE A 97 -17.09 -0.75 4.24
N LYS A 98 -17.75 0.08 3.42
CA LYS A 98 -18.93 0.84 3.83
C LYS A 98 -20.11 -0.03 4.28
N ARG A 99 -20.20 -1.28 3.83
CA ARG A 99 -21.24 -2.23 4.25
C ARG A 99 -21.01 -2.83 5.64
N LEU A 100 -19.85 -2.57 6.25
CA LEU A 100 -19.53 -3.03 7.60
C LEU A 100 -19.92 -2.01 8.67
N LEU A 101 -20.31 -0.80 8.24
CA LEU A 101 -20.84 0.29 9.05
C LEU A 101 -22.36 0.28 8.97
#